data_AF-A0A327HLA2-F1
#
_entry.id   AF-A0A327HLA2-F1
#
_cell.length_a   1.000
_cell.length_b   1.000
_cell.length_c   1.000
_cell.angle_alpha   90.00
_cell.angle_beta   90.00
_cell.angle_gamma   90.00
#
_symmetry.space_group_name_H-M   'P 1'
#
loop_
_entity.id
_entity.type
_entity.pdbx_description
1 polymer ?
#
loop_
_entity_poly.entity_id
_entity_poly.type
_entity_poly.pdbx_seq_one_letter_code
_entity_poly.pdbx_strand_id
1 'polypeptide(L)'
;MSYHPKQYVVDASIIVKGLFDESSLECSLLKKAACGEIRLISNPKEWNKILWLLVNTFKNSDGKSIFTGEKLGEIKKALPIEFR
;
A
#
# COMPACT_ATOMS: atom_id res chain seq x y z
N MET A 1 -12.82 -26.05 11.78
CA MET A 1 -12.51 -25.71 10.37
C MET A 1 -11.64 -24.46 10.39
N SER A 2 -10.39 -24.54 9.93
CA SER A 2 -9.51 -23.37 9.87
C SER A 2 -9.98 -22.47 8.73
N TYR A 3 -10.63 -21.35 9.06
CA TYR A 3 -11.03 -20.37 8.06
C TYR A 3 -9.76 -19.72 7.49
N HIS A 4 -9.50 -19.94 6.20
CA HIS A 4 -8.44 -19.28 5.47
C HIS A 4 -9.05 -18.20 4.59
N PRO A 5 -8.85 -16.90 4.89
CA PRO A 5 -9.32 -15.83 4.04
C PRO A 5 -8.70 -15.95 2.65
N LYS A 6 -9.48 -15.63 1.61
CA LYS A 6 -9.02 -15.65 0.22
C LYS A 6 -7.85 -14.69 0.04
N GLN A 7 -6.82 -15.14 -0.67
CA GLN A 7 -5.62 -14.36 -0.95
C GLN A 7 -5.73 -13.76 -2.36
N TYR A 8 -5.40 -12.48 -2.46
CA TYR A 8 -5.34 -11.77 -3.74
C TYR A 8 -3.98 -11.11 -3.89
N VAL A 9 -3.41 -11.22 -5.08
CA VAL A 9 -2.17 -10.53 -5.44
C VAL A 9 -2.52 -9.17 -6.01
N VAL A 10 -1.86 -8.13 -5.51
CA VAL A 10 -2.06 -6.75 -5.94
C VAL A 10 -0.73 -6.11 -6.34
N ASP A 11 -0.79 -5.23 -7.32
CA ASP A 11 0.36 -4.45 -7.79
C ASP A 11 0.34 -3.03 -7.21
N ALA A 12 1.47 -2.32 -7.33
CA ALA A 12 1.62 -0.95 -6.84
C ALA A 12 0.51 0.00 -7.32
N SER A 13 0.02 -0.15 -8.55
CA SER A 13 -1.06 0.67 -9.10
C SER A 13 -2.38 0.53 -8.35
N ILE A 14 -2.76 -0.71 -7.96
CA ILE A 14 -3.97 -0.97 -7.16
C ILE A 14 -3.82 -0.35 -5.78
N ILE A 15 -2.64 -0.52 -5.17
CA ILE A 15 -2.35 0.00 -3.83
C ILE A 15 -2.43 1.53 -3.84
N VAL A 16 -1.73 2.18 -4.77
CA VAL A 16 -1.72 3.65 -4.90
C VAL A 16 -3.14 4.15 -5.16
N LYS A 17 -3.87 3.55 -6.11
CA LYS A 17 -5.24 3.99 -6.41
C LYS A 17 -6.17 3.82 -5.20
N GLY A 18 -6.10 2.71 -4.48
CA GLY A 18 -6.90 2.50 -3.27
C GLY A 18 -6.57 3.45 -2.11
N LEU A 19 -5.34 3.99 -2.07
CA LEU A 19 -4.94 4.98 -1.07
C LEU A 19 -5.37 6.41 -1.42
N PHE A 20 -5.37 6.76 -2.71
CA PHE A 20 -5.62 8.14 -3.15
C PHE A 20 -7.03 8.39 -3.68
N ASP A 21 -7.79 7.33 -4.01
CA ASP A 21 -9.18 7.43 -4.47
C ASP A 21 -10.09 6.61 -3.56
N GLU A 22 -10.73 7.30 -2.60
CA GLU A 22 -11.64 6.68 -1.62
C GLU A 22 -12.91 6.08 -2.25
N SER A 23 -13.29 6.55 -3.44
CA SER A 23 -14.47 6.09 -4.17
C SER A 23 -14.20 4.84 -5.03
N SER A 24 -12.93 4.45 -5.13
CA SER A 24 -12.49 3.35 -5.98
C SER A 24 -12.81 1.98 -5.41
N LEU A 25 -12.93 1.00 -6.31
CA LEU A 25 -13.05 -0.41 -5.93
C LEU A 25 -11.79 -0.90 -5.21
N GLU A 26 -10.63 -0.35 -5.58
CA GLU A 26 -9.34 -0.60 -4.97
C GLU A 26 -9.30 -0.16 -3.49
N CYS A 27 -9.91 0.98 -3.15
CA CYS A 27 -10.06 1.40 -1.75
C CYS A 27 -10.95 0.44 -0.96
N SER A 28 -12.05 -0.01 -1.57
CA SER A 28 -12.93 -1.02 -0.97
C SER A 28 -12.20 -2.35 -0.72
N LEU A 29 -11.30 -2.73 -1.63
CA LEU A 29 -10.45 -3.91 -1.51
C LEU A 29 -9.47 -3.77 -0.32
N LEU A 30 -8.81 -2.61 -0.16
CA LEU A 30 -7.96 -2.33 0.99
C LEU A 30 -8.73 -2.35 2.32
N LYS A 31 -9.95 -1.79 2.36
CA LYS A 31 -10.82 -1.82 3.54
C LYS A 31 -11.19 -3.24 3.95
N LYS A 32 -11.60 -4.09 2.99
CA LYS A 32 -11.89 -5.51 3.24
C LYS A 32 -10.68 -6.26 3.78
N ALA A 33 -9.48 -5.95 3.28
CA ALA A 33 -8.24 -6.52 3.79
C ALA A 33 -7.94 -6.06 5.22
N ALA A 34 -8.16 -4.79 5.52
CA ALA A 34 -8.02 -4.24 6.87
C ALA A 34 -9.01 -4.86 7.88
N CYS A 35 -10.22 -5.22 7.43
CA CYS A 35 -11.21 -5.95 8.22
C CYS A 35 -10.90 -7.46 8.38
N GLY A 36 -9.86 -7.98 7.71
CA GLY A 36 -9.50 -9.40 7.77
C GLY A 36 -10.40 -10.32 6.95
N GLU A 37 -11.30 -9.78 6.13
CA GLU A 37 -12.18 -10.57 5.24
C GLU A 37 -11.36 -11.30 4.15
N ILE A 38 -10.33 -10.62 3.66
CA ILE A 38 -9.41 -11.08 2.61
C ILE A 38 -7.97 -10.81 3.03
N ARG A 39 -7.02 -11.46 2.36
CA ARG A 39 -5.59 -11.14 2.49
C ARG A 39 -5.07 -10.60 1.17
N LEU A 40 -4.35 -9.49 1.25
CA LEU A 40 -3.64 -8.92 0.11
C LEU A 40 -2.17 -9.24 0.22
N ILE A 41 -1.61 -9.69 -0.90
CA ILE A 41 -0.20 -10.02 -1.03
C ILE A 41 0.35 -9.19 -2.17
N SER A 42 1.57 -8.70 -2.01
CA SER A 42 2.25 -7.95 -3.05
C SER A 42 3.71 -8.36 -3.11
N ASN A 43 4.28 -8.36 -4.31
CA ASN A 43 5.72 -8.60 -4.47
C ASN A 43 6.50 -7.48 -3.75
N PRO A 44 7.61 -7.78 -3.03
CA PRO A 44 8.46 -6.77 -2.42
C PRO A 44 8.94 -5.68 -3.39
N LYS A 45 9.07 -5.99 -4.68
CA LYS A 45 9.41 -5.01 -5.73
C LYS A 45 8.34 -3.92 -5.90
N GLU A 46 7.07 -4.22 -5.65
CA GLU A 46 5.99 -3.23 -5.73
C GLU A 46 6.13 -2.17 -4.63
N TRP A 47 6.61 -2.54 -3.44
CA TRP A 47 6.91 -1.58 -2.39
C TRP A 47 7.97 -0.56 -2.84
N ASN A 48 8.99 -0.99 -3.58
CA ASN A 48 10.01 -0.07 -4.11
C ASN A 48 9.42 0.93 -5.11
N LYS A 49 8.42 0.52 -5.92
CA LYS A 49 7.70 1.43 -6.81
C LYS A 49 6.91 2.47 -6.02
N ILE A 50 6.22 2.05 -4.97
CA ILE A 50 5.47 2.95 -4.07
C ILE A 50 6.41 3.91 -3.36
N LEU A 51 7.53 3.42 -2.81
CA LEU A 51 8.59 4.24 -2.21
C LEU A 51 9.08 5.31 -3.18
N TRP A 52 9.43 4.91 -4.40
CA TRP A 52 9.90 5.82 -5.43
C TRP A 52 8.85 6.88 -5.76
N LEU A 53 7.57 6.49 -5.87
CA LEU A 53 6.46 7.40 -6.12
C LEU A 53 6.30 8.40 -4.97
N LEU A 54 6.24 7.96 -3.72
CA LEU A 54 6.08 8.85 -2.56
C LEU A 54 7.20 9.88 -2.45
N VAL A 55 8.46 9.44 -2.61
CA VAL A 55 9.64 10.31 -2.56
C VAL A 55 9.67 11.30 -3.72
N ASN A 56 9.16 10.92 -4.89
CA ASN A 56 9.18 11.78 -6.07
C ASN A 56 8.00 12.75 -6.15
N THR A 57 6.84 12.36 -5.66
CA THR A 57 5.62 13.18 -5.68
C THR A 57 5.60 14.19 -4.54
N PHE A 58 6.04 13.81 -3.34
CA PHE A 58 5.93 14.66 -2.16
C PHE A 58 7.28 15.29 -1.82
N LYS A 59 7.55 16.44 -2.45
CA LYS A 59 8.76 17.23 -2.24
C LYS A 59 8.42 18.60 -1.64
N ASN A 60 9.29 19.08 -0.76
CA ASN A 60 9.27 20.47 -0.29
C ASN A 60 9.71 21.43 -1.41
N SER A 61 9.54 22.73 -1.19
CA SER A 61 9.98 23.80 -2.10
C SER A 61 11.46 23.69 -2.52
N ASP A 62 12.31 23.12 -1.66
CA ASP A 62 13.73 22.82 -1.92
C ASP A 62 14.00 21.52 -2.71
N GLY A 63 12.96 20.83 -3.19
CA GLY A 63 13.08 19.60 -3.98
C GLY A 63 13.43 18.33 -3.18
N LYS A 64 13.53 18.42 -1.84
CA LYS A 64 13.76 17.27 -0.95
C LYS A 64 12.43 16.59 -0.60
N SER A 65 12.44 15.25 -0.54
CA SER A 65 11.28 14.47 -0.08
C SER A 65 10.87 14.87 1.33
N ILE A 66 9.56 15.04 1.53
CA ILE A 66 8.99 15.35 2.86
C ILE A 66 8.93 14.13 3.77
N PHE A 67 9.07 12.93 3.19
CA PHE A 67 9.08 11.67 3.92
C PHE A 67 10.50 11.27 4.30
N THR A 68 10.69 10.96 5.58
CA THR A 68 11.89 10.28 6.10
C THR A 68 11.79 8.78 5.90
N GLY A 69 12.92 8.07 5.92
CA GLY A 69 12.95 6.61 5.79
C GLY A 69 12.12 5.89 6.86
N GLU A 70 12.12 6.40 8.09
CA GLU A 70 11.31 5.88 9.19
C GLU A 70 9.81 5.98 8.89
N LYS A 71 9.35 7.16 8.44
CA LYS A 71 7.95 7.40 8.10
C LYS A 71 7.47 6.54 6.94
N LEU A 72 8.34 6.27 5.95
CA LEU A 72 8.04 5.32 4.88
C LEU A 72 7.88 3.89 5.43
N GLY A 73 8.70 3.49 6.40
CA GLY A 73 8.57 2.21 7.09
C GLY A 73 7.27 2.08 7.89
N GLU A 74 6.82 3.15 8.54
CA GLU A 74 5.54 3.20 9.23
C GLU A 74 4.36 3.05 8.26
N ILE A 75 4.39 3.75 7.12
CA ILE A 75 3.38 3.60 6.06
C ILE A 75 3.33 2.15 5.59
N LYS A 76 4.48 1.51 5.34
CA LYS A 76 4.52 0.09 4.94
C LYS A 76 3.82 -0.82 5.95
N LYS A 77 4.04 -0.58 7.24
CA LYS A 77 3.46 -1.38 8.34
C LYS A 77 1.96 -1.13 8.53
N ALA A 78 1.49 0.09 8.22
CA ALA A 78 0.09 0.45 8.32
C ALA A 78 -0.78 -0.12 7.18
N LEU A 79 -0.15 -0.52 6.06
CA LEU A 79 -0.89 -1.11 4.93
C LEU A 79 -1.40 -2.52 5.27
N PRO A 80 -2.66 -2.85 4.92
CA PRO A 80 -3.22 -4.19 5.11
C PRO A 80 -2.73 -5.16 4.02
N ILE A 81 -1.42 -5.18 3.74
CA ILE A 81 -0.80 -5.92 2.63
C ILE A 81 0.45 -6.64 3.12
N GLU A 82 0.52 -7.94 2.88
CA GLU A 82 1.72 -8.74 3.13
C GLU A 82 2.69 -8.63 1.93
N PHE A 83 3.81 -7.94 2.11
CA PHE A 83 4.89 -7.89 1.11
C PHE A 83 5.83 -9.08 1.27
N ARG A 84 5.67 -10.13 0.45
CA ARG A 84 6.45 -11.38 0.51
C ARG A 84 6.73 -11.96 -0.87
#